data_AF-A0A5L9YHI0-F1
#
_entry.id   AF-A0A5L9YHI0-F1
#
_cell.length_a   1.000
_cell.length_b   1.000
_cell.length_c   1.000
_cell.angle_alpha   90.00
_cell.angle_beta   90.00
_cell.angle_gamma   90.00
#
_symmetry.space_group_name_H-M   'P 1'
#
loop_
_entity.id
_entity.type
_entity.pdbx_description
1 polymer ?
#
loop_
_entity_poly.entity_id
_entity_poly.type
_entity_poly.pdbx_seq_one_letter_code
_entity_poly.pdbx_strand_id
1 'polypeptide(L)'
;MSLPNNDYERMRLARKEYDNLYLTEDVTISKVNGGTNTIGIVSKKINNKSTGEQSYIITDKYTPPTASISERNKVKELTILYKGSTAPANGNFNVPKHPDYKDVRKDWLSNDIPTAIQITNGGGSTVTPQLKTSAETLKQTMKLYPNAQIYVYGHSLGSMNAQYAIADLDKKDIKRISGGFFYQGPNIYSNLTPKQQDTIKAINALDRLFNFIDRKDYVAIGYGIGDPTIGHLIEVESKKAGLVEQHMWGGYQFDKEGNILTNKEGSLQLAKYATAQQLAAINIMRTSFTKSGGGLSSSEEIFLDAAEALAITQGMKQTIQGEIRALKDVFDKEIENAEELWRDTLSDARDIGSNLYESEIHAALAWGGATEPEIVIDTVQDCEKSLVEATKIEQEYDKLLEQINEAIKSQLKTDQELAKQIGSMYG
;
A
#
# COMPACT_ATOMS: atom_id res chain seq x y z
N MET A 1 19.57 -6.94 4.31
CA MET A 1 18.35 -7.06 3.49
C MET A 1 18.12 -5.67 2.95
N SER A 2 17.74 -5.50 1.68
CA SER A 2 17.19 -4.21 1.27
C SER A 2 15.68 -4.28 1.42
N LEU A 3 15.07 -3.26 2.00
CA LEU A 3 13.63 -3.16 2.09
C LEU A 3 13.09 -2.38 0.89
N PRO A 4 11.85 -2.65 0.46
CA PRO A 4 11.15 -1.79 -0.48
C PRO A 4 11.08 -0.34 0.02
N ASN A 5 11.44 0.62 -0.82
CA ASN A 5 11.50 2.03 -0.44
C ASN A 5 10.14 2.76 -0.50
N ASN A 6 9.22 2.28 -1.34
CA ASN A 6 7.91 2.89 -1.59
C ASN A 6 6.83 1.83 -1.84
N ASP A 7 5.59 2.25 -2.05
CA ASP A 7 4.45 1.34 -2.24
C ASP A 7 4.54 0.53 -3.53
N TYR A 8 5.09 1.12 -4.59
CA TYR A 8 5.36 0.42 -5.84
C TYR A 8 6.30 -0.76 -5.59
N GLU A 9 7.46 -0.54 -4.95
CA GLU A 9 8.41 -1.60 -4.64
C GLU A 9 7.79 -2.66 -3.71
N ARG A 10 6.96 -2.28 -2.73
CA ARG A 10 6.24 -3.23 -1.85
C ARG A 10 5.28 -4.11 -2.65
N MET A 11 4.52 -3.52 -3.58
CA MET A 11 3.66 -4.27 -4.49
C MET A 11 4.47 -5.21 -5.39
N ARG A 12 5.61 -4.74 -5.93
CA ARG A 12 6.49 -5.58 -6.75
C ARG A 12 7.05 -6.77 -5.98
N LEU A 13 7.34 -6.58 -4.69
CA LEU A 13 7.73 -7.67 -3.79
C LEU A 13 6.57 -8.63 -3.52
N ALA A 14 5.37 -8.12 -3.22
CA ALA A 14 4.18 -8.98 -3.06
C ALA A 14 3.95 -9.85 -4.30
N ARG A 15 4.08 -9.28 -5.50
CA ARG A 15 3.94 -9.99 -6.78
C ARG A 15 4.89 -11.19 -6.93
N LYS A 16 6.04 -11.20 -6.23
CA LYS A 16 6.98 -12.32 -6.22
C LYS A 16 6.40 -13.58 -5.58
N GLU A 17 5.30 -13.50 -4.84
CA GLU A 17 4.62 -14.69 -4.31
C GLU A 17 4.18 -15.66 -5.42
N TYR A 18 3.89 -15.14 -6.62
CA TYR A 18 3.49 -15.92 -7.79
C TYR A 18 4.65 -16.44 -8.63
N ASP A 19 5.87 -15.96 -8.39
CA ASP A 19 7.06 -16.46 -9.07
C ASP A 19 7.42 -17.85 -8.54
N ASN A 20 8.02 -18.69 -9.39
CA ASN A 20 8.55 -19.97 -8.96
C ASN A 20 9.94 -19.79 -8.35
N LEU A 21 9.99 -19.19 -7.16
CA LEU A 21 11.25 -18.95 -6.46
C LEU A 21 11.85 -20.26 -5.93
N TYR A 22 13.17 -20.38 -6.05
CA TYR A 22 13.97 -21.51 -5.59
C TYR A 22 14.79 -21.14 -4.35
N LEU A 23 15.20 -22.15 -3.58
CA LEU A 23 16.15 -21.92 -2.48
C LEU A 23 17.44 -21.31 -3.01
N THR A 24 18.09 -20.44 -2.22
CA THR A 24 19.32 -19.70 -2.56
C THR A 24 19.18 -18.67 -3.69
N GLU A 25 17.98 -18.48 -4.23
CA GLU A 25 17.72 -17.46 -5.26
C GLU A 25 17.64 -16.06 -4.65
N ASP A 26 18.28 -15.09 -5.32
CA ASP A 26 18.13 -13.67 -5.03
C ASP A 26 16.74 -13.18 -5.46
N VAL A 27 16.02 -12.56 -4.52
CA VAL A 27 14.73 -11.93 -4.78
C VAL A 27 14.96 -10.48 -5.17
N THR A 28 14.88 -10.20 -6.46
CA THR A 28 15.04 -8.84 -7.01
C THR A 28 13.71 -8.25 -7.48
N ILE A 29 13.48 -6.97 -7.18
CA ILE A 29 12.33 -6.21 -7.66
C ILE A 29 12.76 -5.03 -8.52
N SER A 30 11.89 -4.56 -9.41
CA SER A 30 12.12 -3.35 -10.21
C SER A 30 11.77 -2.10 -9.43
N LYS A 31 12.53 -1.02 -9.63
CA LYS A 31 12.25 0.32 -9.05
C LYS A 31 11.37 1.16 -9.98
N VAL A 32 10.68 2.16 -9.43
CA VAL A 32 9.82 3.08 -10.21
C VAL A 32 10.60 3.86 -11.27
N ASN A 33 11.82 4.30 -10.95
CA ASN A 33 12.68 5.10 -11.84
C ASN A 33 13.67 4.24 -12.67
N GLY A 34 13.40 2.95 -12.80
CA GLY A 34 14.30 2.01 -13.46
C GLY A 34 15.39 1.44 -12.55
N GLY A 35 15.99 0.34 -13.00
CA GLY A 35 16.91 -0.46 -12.20
C GLY A 35 16.20 -1.46 -11.28
N THR A 36 17.00 -2.16 -10.48
CA THR A 36 16.55 -3.24 -9.59
C THR A 36 16.99 -3.03 -8.16
N ASN A 37 16.21 -3.54 -7.22
CA ASN A 37 16.56 -3.66 -5.80
C ASN A 37 16.61 -5.14 -5.42
N THR A 38 17.71 -5.60 -4.82
CA THR A 38 17.82 -6.97 -4.29
C THR A 38 17.34 -6.97 -2.85
N ILE A 39 16.19 -7.60 -2.63
CA ILE A 39 15.55 -7.64 -1.31
C ILE A 39 16.30 -8.59 -0.39
N GLY A 40 16.56 -9.82 -0.83
CA GLY A 40 17.29 -10.82 -0.06
C GLY A 40 17.32 -12.15 -0.78
N ILE A 41 17.53 -13.23 -0.04
CA ILE A 41 17.69 -14.59 -0.57
C ILE A 41 16.63 -15.51 0.01
N VAL A 42 16.07 -16.40 -0.82
CA VAL A 42 15.09 -17.39 -0.38
C VAL A 42 15.77 -18.45 0.50
N SER A 43 15.42 -18.43 1.79
CA SER A 43 15.97 -19.32 2.82
C SER A 43 15.05 -20.50 3.17
N LYS A 44 13.75 -20.39 2.86
CA LYS A 44 12.81 -21.50 2.98
C LYS A 44 11.70 -21.37 1.95
N LYS A 45 11.30 -22.49 1.36
CA LYS A 45 10.10 -22.65 0.56
C LYS A 45 9.16 -23.62 1.27
N ILE A 46 7.91 -23.22 1.46
CA ILE A 46 6.85 -24.04 2.02
C ILE A 46 5.90 -24.37 0.87
N ASN A 47 5.52 -25.65 0.75
CA ASN A 47 4.53 -26.13 -0.20
C ASN A 47 3.76 -27.29 0.43
N ASN A 48 2.80 -26.95 1.30
CA ASN A 48 2.01 -27.92 2.03
C ASN A 48 0.82 -28.37 1.17
N LYS A 49 0.98 -29.49 0.46
CA LYS A 49 -0.05 -30.01 -0.46
C LYS A 49 -1.37 -30.38 0.23
N SER A 50 -1.35 -30.74 1.52
CA SER A 50 -2.58 -31.16 2.21
C SER A 50 -3.44 -29.97 2.64
N THR A 51 -2.84 -28.81 2.88
CA THR A 51 -3.56 -27.59 3.28
C THR A 51 -3.62 -26.54 2.19
N GLY A 52 -2.81 -26.65 1.15
CA GLY A 52 -2.69 -25.66 0.08
C GLY A 52 -1.74 -24.50 0.39
N GLU A 53 -1.09 -24.48 1.56
CA GLU A 53 -0.18 -23.39 1.91
C GLU A 53 1.05 -23.38 1.00
N GLN A 54 1.31 -22.24 0.37
CA GLN A 54 2.54 -21.96 -0.34
C GLN A 54 3.11 -20.64 0.18
N SER A 55 4.34 -20.67 0.68
CA SER A 55 4.98 -19.47 1.23
C SER A 55 6.49 -19.50 1.07
N TYR A 56 7.09 -18.30 1.05
CA TYR A 56 8.53 -18.10 0.95
C TYR A 56 9.03 -17.31 2.14
N ILE A 57 10.17 -17.73 2.70
CA ILE A 57 10.91 -16.99 3.72
C ILE A 57 12.17 -16.44 3.08
N ILE A 58 12.31 -15.11 3.11
CA ILE A 58 13.42 -14.37 2.52
C ILE A 58 14.20 -13.70 3.65
N THR A 59 15.51 -13.87 3.65
CA THR A 59 16.43 -13.25 4.62
C THR A 59 17.51 -12.46 3.89
N ASP A 60 18.26 -11.63 4.61
CA ASP A 60 19.35 -10.83 4.04
C ASP A 60 20.45 -11.66 3.36
N LYS A 61 20.77 -12.82 3.94
CA LYS A 61 21.68 -13.83 3.39
C LYS A 61 21.01 -15.18 3.48
N TYR A 62 21.39 -16.14 2.63
CA TYR A 62 20.86 -17.50 2.70
C TYR A 62 21.13 -18.09 4.09
N THR A 63 20.06 -18.23 4.87
CA THR A 63 20.10 -18.70 6.25
C THR A 63 18.95 -19.69 6.43
N PRO A 64 19.10 -20.94 5.98
CA PRO A 64 18.01 -21.92 6.04
C PRO A 64 17.70 -22.33 7.48
N PRO A 65 16.55 -23.00 7.74
CA PRO A 65 16.22 -23.52 9.06
C PRO A 65 17.27 -24.46 9.67
N THR A 66 18.07 -25.12 8.82
CA THR A 66 19.18 -26.01 9.20
C THR A 66 20.45 -25.26 9.59
N ALA A 67 20.55 -23.95 9.35
CA ALA A 67 21.69 -23.14 9.76
C ALA A 67 21.80 -23.10 11.29
N SER A 68 23.02 -22.85 11.76
CA SER A 68 23.31 -22.80 13.20
C SER A 68 22.47 -21.73 13.89
N ILE A 69 22.21 -21.90 15.19
CA ILE A 69 21.50 -20.89 15.98
C ILE A 69 22.24 -19.55 15.93
N SER A 70 23.57 -19.57 15.93
CA SER A 70 24.40 -18.37 15.82
C SER A 70 24.15 -17.60 14.52
N GLU A 71 24.03 -18.29 13.39
CA GLU A 71 23.71 -17.66 12.10
C GLU A 71 22.27 -17.13 12.08
N ARG A 72 21.30 -17.93 12.52
CA ARG A 72 19.89 -17.49 12.58
C ARG A 72 19.68 -16.29 13.51
N ASN A 73 20.47 -16.16 14.57
CA ASN A 73 20.43 -15.02 15.49
C ASN A 73 21.01 -13.73 14.88
N LYS A 74 21.79 -13.81 13.78
CA LYS A 74 22.32 -12.65 13.08
C LYS A 74 21.30 -12.01 12.15
N VAL A 75 20.29 -12.75 11.71
CA VAL A 75 19.20 -12.24 10.87
C VAL A 75 18.45 -11.14 11.63
N LYS A 76 18.50 -9.91 11.10
CA LYS A 76 17.83 -8.73 11.68
C LYS A 76 16.48 -8.44 11.08
N GLU A 77 16.29 -8.83 9.82
CA GLU A 77 15.08 -8.60 9.06
C GLU A 77 14.75 -9.85 8.23
N LEU A 78 13.46 -10.12 8.09
CA LEU A 78 12.95 -11.27 7.39
C LEU A 78 11.63 -10.89 6.71
N THR A 79 11.43 -11.36 5.48
CA THR A 79 10.16 -11.24 4.77
C THR A 79 9.52 -12.61 4.60
N ILE A 80 8.21 -12.70 4.83
CA ILE A 80 7.39 -13.84 4.45
C ILE A 80 6.39 -13.43 3.36
N LEU A 81 6.35 -14.19 2.27
CA LEU A 81 5.38 -14.03 1.19
C LEU A 81 4.41 -15.22 1.26
N TYR A 82 3.12 -14.95 1.51
CA TYR A 82 2.06 -15.96 1.40
C TYR A 82 1.43 -15.88 0.03
N LYS A 83 1.59 -16.93 -0.78
CA LYS A 83 1.04 -16.97 -2.13
C LYS A 83 -0.47 -17.16 -2.07
N GLY A 84 -1.21 -16.31 -2.79
CA GLY A 84 -2.63 -16.53 -3.05
C GLY A 84 -2.92 -17.66 -4.02
N SER A 85 -4.19 -17.91 -4.30
CA SER A 85 -4.59 -18.83 -5.37
C SER A 85 -3.93 -18.41 -6.68
N THR A 86 -3.43 -19.39 -7.45
CA THR A 86 -2.64 -19.13 -8.67
C THR A 86 -3.34 -18.11 -9.55
N ALA A 87 -2.72 -16.94 -9.69
CA ALA A 87 -3.30 -15.80 -10.39
C ALA A 87 -3.58 -16.13 -11.86
N PRO A 88 -4.75 -15.77 -12.38
CA PRO A 88 -4.95 -15.79 -13.82
C PRO A 88 -4.08 -14.71 -14.48
N ALA A 89 -3.42 -15.07 -15.58
CA ALA A 89 -2.94 -14.16 -16.59
C ALA A 89 -3.91 -14.22 -17.78
N ASN A 90 -4.04 -13.15 -18.56
CA ASN A 90 -4.97 -13.12 -19.70
C ASN A 90 -4.82 -14.35 -20.64
N GLY A 91 -3.57 -14.82 -20.82
CA GLY A 91 -3.26 -16.05 -21.58
C GLY A 91 -3.78 -17.35 -20.96
N ASN A 92 -3.75 -17.51 -19.64
CA ASN A 92 -4.23 -18.73 -18.98
C ASN A 92 -5.70 -18.65 -18.54
N PHE A 93 -6.35 -17.48 -18.65
CA PHE A 93 -7.75 -17.30 -18.25
C PHE A 93 -8.71 -17.15 -19.42
N ASN A 94 -8.26 -16.54 -20.52
CA ASN A 94 -9.09 -16.22 -21.69
C ASN A 94 -8.69 -16.96 -22.97
N VAL A 95 -7.61 -17.76 -22.96
CA VAL A 95 -7.21 -18.58 -24.12
C VAL A 95 -7.51 -20.06 -23.82
N PRO A 96 -8.59 -20.65 -24.39
CA PRO A 96 -8.99 -22.03 -24.13
C PRO A 96 -7.93 -23.10 -24.45
N LYS A 97 -6.91 -22.73 -25.23
CA LYS A 97 -5.80 -23.60 -25.63
C LYS A 97 -4.62 -23.56 -24.64
N HIS A 98 -4.62 -22.66 -23.67
CA HIS A 98 -3.58 -22.63 -22.65
C HIS A 98 -3.70 -23.89 -21.76
N PRO A 99 -2.60 -24.60 -21.47
CA PRO A 99 -2.65 -25.86 -20.72
C PRO A 99 -3.36 -25.72 -19.37
N ASP A 100 -3.17 -24.59 -18.69
CA ASP A 100 -3.76 -24.32 -17.38
C ASP A 100 -5.15 -23.65 -17.43
N TYR A 101 -5.75 -23.49 -18.63
CA TYR A 101 -6.99 -22.71 -18.82
C TYR A 101 -8.17 -23.16 -17.96
N LYS A 102 -8.39 -24.48 -17.91
CA LYS A 102 -9.52 -25.05 -17.18
C LYS A 102 -9.29 -25.03 -15.67
N ASP A 103 -8.06 -25.28 -15.23
CA ASP A 103 -7.71 -25.40 -13.82
C ASP A 103 -7.67 -24.03 -13.14
N VAL A 104 -7.03 -23.02 -13.77
CA VAL A 104 -6.99 -21.65 -13.23
C VAL A 104 -8.40 -21.03 -13.15
N ARG A 105 -9.26 -21.24 -14.15
CA ARG A 105 -10.65 -20.77 -14.07
C ARG A 105 -11.45 -21.50 -12.99
N LYS A 106 -11.27 -22.81 -12.84
CA LYS A 106 -12.01 -23.60 -11.84
C LYS A 106 -11.59 -23.24 -10.42
N ASP A 107 -10.29 -23.15 -10.17
CA ASP A 107 -9.76 -22.81 -8.84
C ASP A 107 -10.16 -21.39 -8.44
N TRP A 108 -10.06 -20.43 -9.37
CA TRP A 108 -10.35 -19.02 -9.09
C TRP A 108 -11.86 -18.69 -9.08
N LEU A 109 -12.64 -19.09 -10.09
CA LEU A 109 -14.07 -18.73 -10.20
C LEU A 109 -15.02 -19.70 -9.48
N SER A 110 -14.63 -20.96 -9.27
CA SER A 110 -15.57 -22.00 -8.81
C SER A 110 -15.26 -22.56 -7.43
N ASN A 111 -14.03 -22.40 -6.91
CA ASN A 111 -13.62 -23.00 -5.65
C ASN A 111 -13.13 -21.96 -4.63
N ASP A 112 -11.97 -21.33 -4.85
CA ASP A 112 -11.25 -20.59 -3.82
C ASP A 112 -11.90 -19.25 -3.48
N ILE A 113 -12.22 -18.42 -4.48
CA ILE A 113 -12.90 -17.14 -4.24
C ILE A 113 -14.31 -17.36 -3.68
N PRO A 114 -15.18 -18.22 -4.27
CA PRO A 114 -16.49 -18.47 -3.70
C PRO A 114 -16.43 -18.97 -2.25
N THR A 115 -15.47 -19.85 -1.91
CA THR A 115 -15.28 -20.32 -0.54
C THR A 115 -14.80 -19.21 0.38
N ALA A 116 -13.84 -18.39 -0.06
CA ALA A 116 -13.38 -17.23 0.69
C ALA A 116 -14.52 -16.24 0.95
N ILE A 117 -15.38 -15.99 -0.05
CA ILE A 117 -16.57 -15.14 0.05
C ILE A 117 -17.61 -15.72 1.00
N GLN A 118 -17.87 -17.03 0.94
CA GLN A 118 -18.78 -17.71 1.86
C GLN A 118 -18.29 -17.64 3.31
N ILE A 119 -16.98 -17.77 3.54
CA ILE A 119 -16.37 -17.66 4.88
C ILE A 119 -16.58 -16.26 5.43
N THR A 120 -16.28 -15.21 4.67
CA THR A 120 -16.45 -13.83 5.14
C THR A 120 -17.91 -13.45 5.37
N ASN A 121 -18.85 -14.05 4.63
CA ASN A 121 -20.30 -13.83 4.82
C ASN A 121 -20.94 -14.76 5.88
N GLY A 122 -20.14 -15.47 6.68
CA GLY A 122 -20.63 -16.27 7.81
C GLY A 122 -21.21 -17.65 7.46
N GLY A 123 -21.03 -18.11 6.22
CA GLY A 123 -21.59 -19.37 5.70
C GLY A 123 -20.67 -20.60 5.74
N GLY A 124 -19.43 -20.49 6.25
CA GLY A 124 -18.43 -21.57 6.23
C GLY A 124 -17.69 -21.78 7.56
N SER A 125 -16.84 -22.81 7.65
CA SER A 125 -15.91 -22.97 8.78
C SER A 125 -15.01 -21.74 8.85
N THR A 126 -15.04 -21.02 9.97
CA THR A 126 -14.38 -19.70 10.13
C THR A 126 -12.85 -19.75 9.97
N VAL A 127 -12.23 -20.95 9.98
CA VAL A 127 -10.79 -21.13 9.83
C VAL A 127 -10.47 -22.34 8.96
N THR A 128 -9.93 -22.12 7.76
CA THR A 128 -9.46 -23.20 6.88
C THR A 128 -8.13 -23.81 7.38
N PRO A 129 -7.81 -25.07 7.00
CA PRO A 129 -6.50 -25.65 7.29
C PRO A 129 -5.32 -24.82 6.75
N GLN A 130 -5.50 -24.12 5.62
CA GLN A 130 -4.49 -23.24 5.03
C GLN A 130 -4.18 -22.04 5.93
N LEU A 131 -5.21 -21.41 6.51
CA LEU A 131 -5.03 -20.29 7.46
C LEU A 131 -4.26 -20.74 8.70
N LYS A 132 -4.60 -21.91 9.26
CA LYS A 132 -3.91 -22.49 10.43
C LYS A 132 -2.44 -22.78 10.14
N THR A 133 -2.17 -23.45 9.03
CA THR A 133 -0.78 -23.79 8.64
C THR A 133 0.04 -22.54 8.35
N SER A 134 -0.57 -21.51 7.74
CA SER A 134 0.06 -20.20 7.57
C SER A 134 0.44 -19.55 8.90
N ALA A 135 -0.46 -19.58 9.90
CA ALA A 135 -0.18 -19.09 11.25
C ALA A 135 0.95 -19.86 11.95
N GLU A 136 0.95 -21.19 11.82
CA GLU A 136 2.04 -22.04 12.31
C GLU A 136 3.37 -21.70 11.64
N THR A 137 3.37 -21.50 10.32
CA THR A 137 4.56 -21.07 9.56
C THR A 137 5.11 -19.76 10.09
N LEU A 138 4.27 -18.74 10.34
CA LEU A 138 4.75 -17.48 10.91
C LEU A 138 5.38 -17.72 12.28
N LYS A 139 4.66 -18.35 13.22
CA LYS A 139 5.15 -18.63 14.58
C LYS A 139 6.46 -19.43 14.59
N GLN A 140 6.55 -20.47 13.77
CA GLN A 140 7.78 -21.27 13.63
C GLN A 140 8.92 -20.43 13.08
N THR A 141 8.64 -19.54 12.13
CA THR A 141 9.63 -18.59 11.59
C THR A 141 10.10 -17.62 12.66
N MET A 142 9.21 -17.04 13.45
CA MET A 142 9.57 -16.15 14.56
C MET A 142 10.48 -16.85 15.59
N LYS A 143 10.22 -18.14 15.85
CA LYS A 143 11.03 -18.99 16.74
C LYS A 143 12.39 -19.33 16.13
N LEU A 144 12.45 -19.58 14.83
CA LEU A 144 13.70 -19.90 14.13
C LEU A 144 14.63 -18.68 14.04
N TYR A 145 14.09 -17.48 13.90
CA TYR A 145 14.88 -16.24 13.79
C TYR A 145 14.49 -15.28 14.92
N PRO A 146 14.91 -15.51 16.17
CA PRO A 146 14.36 -14.81 17.34
C PRO A 146 14.66 -13.31 17.38
N ASN A 147 15.69 -12.84 16.67
CA ASN A 147 16.11 -11.44 16.64
C ASN A 147 15.59 -10.67 15.42
N ALA A 148 14.90 -11.34 14.50
CA ALA A 148 14.45 -10.70 13.26
C ALA A 148 13.18 -9.89 13.49
N GLN A 149 13.15 -8.69 12.91
CA GLN A 149 11.94 -7.98 12.55
C GLN A 149 11.33 -8.62 11.30
N ILE A 150 10.00 -8.67 11.23
CA ILE A 150 9.29 -9.49 10.25
C ILE A 150 8.36 -8.61 9.41
N TYR A 151 8.46 -8.78 8.10
CA TYR A 151 7.56 -8.21 7.11
C TYR A 151 6.71 -9.31 6.51
N VAL A 152 5.40 -9.11 6.48
CA VAL A 152 4.42 -10.11 6.03
C VAL A 152 3.68 -9.58 4.81
N TYR A 153 3.67 -10.34 3.74
CA TYR A 153 2.95 -10.00 2.51
C TYR A 153 1.99 -11.11 2.13
N GLY A 154 0.91 -10.72 1.46
CA GLY A 154 0.06 -11.66 0.76
C GLY A 154 -0.95 -10.95 -0.14
N HIS A 155 -1.29 -11.59 -1.26
CA HIS A 155 -2.32 -11.13 -2.17
C HIS A 155 -3.47 -12.15 -2.28
N SER A 156 -4.69 -11.69 -2.53
CA SER A 156 -5.86 -12.56 -2.69
C SER A 156 -6.05 -13.48 -1.46
N LEU A 157 -6.14 -14.80 -1.65
CA LEU A 157 -6.16 -15.78 -0.54
C LEU A 157 -4.90 -15.72 0.35
N GLY A 158 -3.75 -15.32 -0.22
CA GLY A 158 -2.50 -15.09 0.51
C GLY A 158 -2.61 -13.93 1.49
N SER A 159 -3.41 -12.91 1.18
CA SER A 159 -3.75 -11.84 2.11
C SER A 159 -4.52 -12.39 3.32
N MET A 160 -5.49 -13.30 3.13
CA MET A 160 -6.18 -13.94 4.26
C MET A 160 -5.23 -14.79 5.11
N ASN A 161 -4.32 -15.54 4.48
CA ASN A 161 -3.26 -16.30 5.17
C ASN A 161 -2.41 -15.39 6.06
N ALA A 162 -1.95 -14.26 5.51
CA ALA A 162 -1.14 -13.27 6.21
C ALA A 162 -1.90 -12.60 7.37
N GLN A 163 -3.14 -12.16 7.11
CA GLN A 163 -4.03 -11.57 8.09
C GLN A 163 -4.28 -12.52 9.27
N TYR A 164 -4.63 -13.78 8.99
CA TYR A 164 -4.88 -14.78 10.03
C TYR A 164 -3.62 -15.13 10.81
N ALA A 165 -2.48 -15.27 10.12
CA ALA A 165 -1.21 -15.57 10.76
C ALA A 165 -0.82 -14.51 11.79
N ILE A 166 -1.02 -13.23 11.47
CA ILE A 166 -0.77 -12.12 12.40
C ILE A 166 -1.80 -12.10 13.54
N ALA A 167 -3.08 -12.29 13.23
CA ALA A 167 -4.14 -12.31 14.24
C ALA A 167 -3.92 -13.39 15.30
N ASP A 168 -3.34 -14.53 14.90
CA ASP A 168 -3.10 -15.68 15.77
C ASP A 168 -1.83 -15.56 16.65
N LEU A 169 -1.05 -14.48 16.53
CA LEU A 169 0.13 -14.25 17.36
C LEU A 169 -0.22 -13.96 18.82
N ASP A 170 0.75 -14.24 19.71
CA ASP A 170 0.70 -13.73 21.07
C ASP A 170 1.05 -12.23 21.10
N LYS A 171 0.37 -11.46 21.95
CA LYS A 171 0.56 -9.99 22.07
C LYS A 171 2.02 -9.58 22.34
N LYS A 172 2.84 -10.44 22.94
CA LYS A 172 4.28 -10.16 23.18
C LYS A 172 5.10 -10.13 21.87
N ASP A 173 4.65 -10.85 20.86
CA ASP A 173 5.39 -11.06 19.61
C ASP A 173 5.03 -10.02 18.54
N ILE A 174 3.88 -9.32 18.67
CA ILE A 174 3.40 -8.35 17.67
C ILE A 174 4.39 -7.21 17.39
N LYS A 175 5.19 -6.81 18.39
CA LYS A 175 6.19 -5.73 18.23
C LYS A 175 7.30 -6.09 17.25
N ARG A 176 7.48 -7.39 16.95
CA ARG A 176 8.43 -7.90 15.95
C ARG A 176 7.88 -7.87 14.53
N ILE A 177 6.61 -7.54 14.34
CA ILE A 177 6.06 -7.27 13.01
C ILE A 177 6.38 -5.80 12.69
N SER A 178 7.20 -5.59 11.66
CA SER A 178 7.58 -4.25 11.17
C SER A 178 6.72 -3.77 10.01
N GLY A 179 6.01 -4.67 9.34
CA GLY A 179 5.09 -4.34 8.27
C GLY A 179 4.22 -5.52 7.86
N GLY A 180 2.94 -5.29 7.64
CA GLY A 180 2.02 -6.23 7.01
C GLY A 180 1.35 -5.57 5.83
N PHE A 181 1.51 -6.12 4.63
CA PHE A 181 0.99 -5.55 3.39
C PHE A 181 0.14 -6.57 2.67
N PHE A 182 -1.17 -6.35 2.71
CA PHE A 182 -2.17 -7.29 2.23
C PHE A 182 -2.90 -6.68 1.03
N TYR A 183 -2.91 -7.37 -0.10
CA TYR A 183 -3.44 -6.82 -1.35
C TYR A 183 -4.66 -7.61 -1.81
N GLN A 184 -5.75 -6.92 -2.14
CA GLN A 184 -6.88 -7.48 -2.91
C GLN A 184 -7.45 -8.78 -2.30
N GLY A 185 -7.36 -8.91 -0.98
CA GLY A 185 -7.87 -10.07 -0.25
C GLY A 185 -9.16 -9.71 0.49
N PRO A 186 -10.00 -10.70 0.83
CA PRO A 186 -11.12 -10.48 1.74
C PRO A 186 -10.67 -10.06 3.15
N ASN A 187 -11.47 -9.23 3.81
CA ASN A 187 -11.31 -8.91 5.23
C ASN A 187 -11.82 -10.08 6.09
N ILE A 188 -10.97 -10.64 6.95
CA ILE A 188 -11.34 -11.76 7.82
C ILE A 188 -11.65 -11.33 9.26
N TYR A 189 -11.62 -10.03 9.58
CA TYR A 189 -11.74 -9.55 10.96
C TYR A 189 -12.97 -10.11 11.69
N SER A 190 -14.13 -10.11 11.01
CA SER A 190 -15.40 -10.60 11.57
C SER A 190 -15.42 -12.10 11.83
N ASN A 191 -14.50 -12.86 11.24
CA ASN A 191 -14.34 -14.30 11.46
C ASN A 191 -13.37 -14.64 12.61
N LEU A 192 -12.63 -13.65 13.11
CA LEU A 192 -11.65 -13.84 14.17
C LEU A 192 -12.31 -14.09 15.52
N THR A 193 -11.65 -14.90 16.36
CA THR A 193 -12.03 -15.04 17.77
C THR A 193 -11.80 -13.73 18.53
N PRO A 194 -12.46 -13.51 19.68
CA PRO A 194 -12.22 -12.32 20.50
C PRO A 194 -10.74 -12.12 20.88
N LYS A 195 -10.01 -13.21 21.18
CA LYS A 195 -8.56 -13.15 21.45
C LYS A 195 -7.77 -12.61 20.25
N GLN A 196 -8.11 -13.07 19.05
CA GLN A 196 -7.45 -12.66 17.81
C GLN A 196 -7.80 -11.20 17.46
N GLN A 197 -9.06 -10.79 17.61
CA GLN A 197 -9.47 -9.38 17.46
C GLN A 197 -8.72 -8.46 18.43
N ASP A 198 -8.54 -8.91 19.67
CA ASP A 198 -7.72 -8.23 20.68
C ASP A 198 -6.24 -8.08 20.27
N THR A 199 -5.67 -9.11 19.63
CA THR A 199 -4.33 -9.05 19.04
C THR A 199 -4.31 -8.03 17.90
N ILE A 200 -5.30 -8.05 17.01
CA ILE A 200 -5.42 -7.10 15.90
C ILE A 200 -5.54 -5.65 16.38
N LYS A 201 -6.38 -5.38 17.39
CA LYS A 201 -6.49 -4.05 17.99
C LYS A 201 -5.13 -3.55 18.51
N ALA A 202 -4.35 -4.43 19.14
CA ALA A 202 -3.04 -4.06 19.69
C ALA A 202 -2.00 -3.78 18.59
N ILE A 203 -1.98 -4.54 17.50
CA ILE A 203 -1.02 -4.31 16.40
C ILE A 203 -1.45 -3.18 15.47
N ASN A 204 -2.75 -2.95 15.27
CA ASN A 204 -3.26 -1.80 14.52
C ASN A 204 -2.81 -0.48 15.17
N ALA A 205 -2.74 -0.41 16.50
CA ALA A 205 -2.24 0.76 17.23
C ALA A 205 -0.73 1.02 17.04
N LEU A 206 -0.01 0.16 16.32
CA LEU A 206 1.39 0.37 15.95
C LEU A 206 1.55 1.01 14.56
N ASP A 207 0.46 1.18 13.81
CA ASP A 207 0.43 1.74 12.45
C ASP A 207 1.34 1.00 11.44
N ARG A 208 1.32 -0.33 11.45
CA ARG A 208 2.23 -1.19 10.65
C ARG A 208 1.55 -2.15 9.69
N LEU A 209 0.24 -2.25 9.72
CA LEU A 209 -0.51 -3.19 8.90
C LEU A 209 -1.39 -2.42 7.92
N PHE A 210 -1.47 -2.88 6.68
CA PHE A 210 -2.15 -2.19 5.59
C PHE A 210 -2.89 -3.20 4.71
N ASN A 211 -4.17 -2.95 4.48
CA ASN A 211 -5.01 -3.67 3.53
C ASN A 211 -5.24 -2.75 2.32
N PHE A 212 -4.64 -3.07 1.18
CA PHE A 212 -4.80 -2.35 -0.08
C PHE A 212 -5.93 -2.97 -0.88
N ILE A 213 -6.99 -2.19 -1.07
CA ILE A 213 -8.18 -2.64 -1.80
C ILE A 213 -8.48 -1.72 -2.97
N ASP A 214 -8.88 -2.32 -4.07
CA ASP A 214 -9.50 -1.65 -5.19
C ASP A 214 -11.00 -1.91 -5.12
N ARG A 215 -11.81 -0.85 -5.01
CA ARG A 215 -13.28 -0.99 -4.98
C ARG A 215 -13.86 -1.55 -6.27
N LYS A 216 -13.08 -1.60 -7.35
CA LYS A 216 -13.44 -2.24 -8.61
C LYS A 216 -13.10 -3.74 -8.64
N ASP A 217 -12.33 -4.24 -7.68
CA ASP A 217 -12.07 -5.67 -7.49
C ASP A 217 -13.22 -6.32 -6.73
N TYR A 218 -13.77 -7.39 -7.29
CA TYR A 218 -14.90 -8.12 -6.73
C TYR A 218 -14.49 -9.07 -5.59
N VAL A 219 -13.20 -9.34 -5.40
CA VAL A 219 -12.69 -10.23 -4.33
C VAL A 219 -12.42 -9.45 -3.05
N ALA A 220 -12.14 -8.15 -3.13
CA ALA A 220 -11.87 -7.27 -2.01
C ALA A 220 -13.14 -6.93 -1.20
N ILE A 221 -13.69 -7.92 -0.49
CA ILE A 221 -14.95 -7.83 0.25
C ILE A 221 -14.75 -7.80 1.77
N GLY A 222 -15.80 -7.43 2.51
CA GLY A 222 -15.77 -7.33 3.98
C GLY A 222 -15.21 -6.00 4.50
N TYR A 223 -15.16 -4.97 3.66
CA TYR A 223 -14.67 -3.62 3.99
C TYR A 223 -15.81 -2.58 3.93
N GLY A 224 -16.91 -2.81 4.65
CA GLY A 224 -18.01 -1.86 4.75
C GLY A 224 -17.62 -0.59 5.52
N ILE A 225 -18.44 0.45 5.39
CA ILE A 225 -18.23 1.71 6.10
C ILE A 225 -18.30 1.46 7.61
N GLY A 226 -17.23 1.77 8.34
CA GLY A 226 -17.13 1.56 9.79
C GLY A 226 -16.79 0.13 10.20
N ASP A 227 -16.65 -0.80 9.25
CA ASP A 227 -16.26 -2.17 9.58
C ASP A 227 -14.81 -2.21 10.08
N PRO A 228 -14.53 -2.96 11.15
CA PRO A 228 -13.17 -3.15 11.63
C PRO A 228 -12.34 -3.96 10.63
N THR A 229 -11.09 -3.56 10.47
CA THR A 229 -10.14 -4.14 9.52
C THR A 229 -8.86 -4.59 10.22
N ILE A 230 -8.14 -5.52 9.57
CA ILE A 230 -6.80 -5.92 9.99
C ILE A 230 -5.80 -4.95 9.35
N GLY A 231 -5.26 -4.03 10.14
CA GLY A 231 -4.49 -2.89 9.64
C GLY A 231 -5.35 -1.75 9.08
N HIS A 232 -4.69 -0.71 8.60
CA HIS A 232 -5.33 0.43 7.95
C HIS A 232 -5.85 0.05 6.58
N LEU A 233 -7.06 0.48 6.27
CA LEU A 233 -7.62 0.35 4.94
C LEU A 233 -7.02 1.40 4.01
N ILE A 234 -6.45 0.95 2.90
CA ILE A 234 -5.94 1.79 1.82
C ILE A 234 -6.80 1.54 0.59
N GLU A 235 -7.70 2.49 0.29
CA GLU A 235 -8.57 2.42 -0.89
C GLU A 235 -7.85 3.05 -2.08
N VAL A 236 -7.38 2.18 -2.98
CA VAL A 236 -6.50 2.61 -4.06
C VAL A 236 -7.31 3.29 -5.17
N GLU A 237 -6.78 4.41 -5.67
CA GLU A 237 -7.31 5.04 -6.86
C GLU A 237 -6.90 4.24 -8.10
N SER A 238 -7.85 3.53 -8.67
CA SER A 238 -7.58 2.60 -9.76
C SER A 238 -8.15 3.02 -11.11
N LYS A 239 -7.43 2.72 -12.19
CA LYS A 239 -8.02 2.70 -13.54
C LYS A 239 -8.83 1.42 -13.72
N LYS A 240 -9.89 1.51 -14.54
CA LYS A 240 -10.66 0.33 -14.95
C LYS A 240 -9.77 -0.60 -15.79
N ALA A 241 -9.76 -1.87 -15.43
CA ALA A 241 -9.06 -2.95 -16.11
C ALA A 241 -10.02 -4.13 -16.34
N GLY A 242 -9.52 -5.19 -16.99
CA GLY A 242 -10.24 -6.46 -17.04
C GLY A 242 -10.38 -7.08 -15.65
N LEU A 243 -11.37 -7.95 -15.44
CA LEU A 243 -11.69 -8.51 -14.13
C LEU A 243 -10.49 -9.19 -13.45
N VAL A 244 -9.67 -9.91 -14.22
CA VAL A 244 -8.44 -10.54 -13.73
C VAL A 244 -7.39 -9.48 -13.41
N GLU A 245 -7.14 -8.57 -14.33
CA GLU A 245 -6.15 -7.50 -14.15
C GLU A 245 -6.50 -6.59 -12.96
N GLN A 246 -7.79 -6.32 -12.73
CA GLN A 246 -8.30 -5.52 -11.64
C GLN A 246 -8.09 -6.20 -10.28
N HIS A 247 -8.32 -7.52 -10.20
CA HIS A 247 -8.04 -8.28 -8.98
C HIS A 247 -6.54 -8.33 -8.69
N MET A 248 -5.72 -8.42 -9.74
CA MET A 248 -4.29 -8.19 -9.60
C MET A 248 -4.03 -6.69 -9.35
N TRP A 249 -2.84 -6.20 -9.70
CA TRP A 249 -2.47 -4.79 -9.53
C TRP A 249 -2.71 -3.95 -10.81
N GLY A 250 -3.49 -4.44 -11.76
CA GLY A 250 -3.60 -3.85 -13.11
C GLY A 250 -4.25 -2.48 -13.14
N GLY A 251 -5.10 -2.17 -12.15
CA GLY A 251 -5.68 -0.84 -11.98
C GLY A 251 -4.83 0.14 -11.16
N TYR A 252 -3.82 -0.35 -10.42
CA TYR A 252 -3.11 0.46 -9.43
C TYR A 252 -2.35 1.61 -10.09
N GLN A 253 -2.41 2.79 -9.46
CA GLN A 253 -1.73 3.99 -9.92
C GLN A 253 -0.72 4.44 -8.88
N PHE A 254 0.39 5.01 -9.35
CA PHE A 254 1.47 5.49 -8.51
C PHE A 254 1.92 6.88 -8.96
N ASP A 255 2.40 7.69 -8.03
CA ASP A 255 3.07 8.96 -8.34
C ASP A 255 4.52 8.73 -8.84
N LYS A 256 5.23 9.83 -9.12
CA LYS A 256 6.62 9.80 -9.61
C LYS A 256 7.60 9.24 -8.56
N GLU A 257 7.27 9.31 -7.28
CA GLU A 257 8.03 8.75 -6.17
C GLU A 257 7.72 7.26 -5.91
N GLY A 258 6.69 6.72 -6.55
CA GLY A 258 6.24 5.34 -6.38
C GLY A 258 5.32 5.13 -5.17
N ASN A 259 4.73 6.19 -4.63
CA ASN A 259 3.64 6.08 -3.65
C ASN A 259 2.35 5.74 -4.38
N ILE A 260 1.52 4.90 -3.77
CA ILE A 260 0.24 4.53 -4.37
C ILE A 260 -0.75 5.69 -4.29
N LEU A 261 -1.51 5.93 -5.35
CA LEU A 261 -2.60 6.88 -5.32
C LEU A 261 -3.77 6.29 -4.52
N THR A 262 -4.26 7.04 -3.55
CA THR A 262 -5.29 6.64 -2.58
C THR A 262 -5.95 7.91 -2.03
N ASN A 263 -7.10 7.74 -1.38
CA ASN A 263 -7.78 8.79 -0.63
C ASN A 263 -6.88 9.47 0.45
N LYS A 264 -7.38 10.56 1.04
CA LYS A 264 -6.64 11.33 2.06
C LYS A 264 -6.25 10.50 3.28
N GLU A 265 -7.14 9.62 3.76
CA GLU A 265 -6.87 8.76 4.91
C GLU A 265 -5.73 7.78 4.61
N GLY A 266 -5.77 7.12 3.45
CA GLY A 266 -4.71 6.20 3.03
C GLY A 266 -3.38 6.91 2.84
N SER A 267 -3.41 8.11 2.24
CA SER A 267 -2.20 8.94 2.03
C SER A 267 -1.55 9.29 3.37
N LEU A 268 -2.35 9.70 4.37
CA LEU A 268 -1.87 10.00 5.72
C LEU A 268 -1.25 8.78 6.40
N GLN A 269 -1.89 7.61 6.35
CA GLN A 269 -1.40 6.41 7.05
C GLN A 269 -0.10 5.89 6.43
N LEU A 270 0.00 5.89 5.10
CA LEU A 270 1.22 5.50 4.40
C LEU A 270 2.36 6.50 4.64
N ALA A 271 2.06 7.79 4.65
CA ALA A 271 3.04 8.83 4.98
C ALA A 271 3.58 8.68 6.41
N LYS A 272 2.71 8.43 7.40
CA LYS A 272 3.11 8.15 8.78
C LYS A 272 4.04 6.95 8.87
N TYR A 273 3.68 5.85 8.21
CA TYR A 273 4.50 4.64 8.18
C TYR A 273 5.87 4.87 7.56
N ALA A 274 5.92 5.46 6.37
CA ALA A 274 7.17 5.73 5.66
C ALA A 274 8.08 6.67 6.47
N THR A 275 7.52 7.76 7.01
CA THR A 275 8.24 8.72 7.84
C THR A 275 8.80 8.05 9.10
N ALA A 276 8.01 7.23 9.80
CA ALA A 276 8.45 6.53 10.99
C ALA A 276 9.61 5.57 10.71
N GLN A 277 9.58 4.86 9.57
CA GLN A 277 10.65 3.96 9.16
C GLN A 277 11.93 4.73 8.80
N GLN A 278 11.82 5.85 8.08
CA GLN A 278 12.96 6.70 7.75
C GLN A 278 13.61 7.28 9.02
N LEU A 279 12.80 7.82 9.94
CA LEU A 279 13.29 8.35 11.23
C LEU A 279 13.92 7.26 12.10
N ALA A 280 13.40 6.03 12.08
CA ALA A 280 14.03 4.91 12.78
C ALA A 280 15.41 4.58 12.19
N ALA A 281 15.54 4.58 10.85
CA ALA A 281 16.82 4.38 10.18
C ALA A 281 17.82 5.50 10.49
N ILE A 282 17.36 6.76 10.51
CA ILE A 282 18.19 7.91 10.88
C ILE A 282 18.67 7.82 12.34
N ASN A 283 17.82 7.36 13.26
CA ASN A 283 18.23 7.14 14.64
C ASN A 283 19.26 6.01 14.81
N ILE A 284 19.16 4.95 14.00
CA ILE A 284 20.20 3.90 13.93
C ILE A 284 21.52 4.51 13.44
N MET A 285 21.45 5.36 12.41
CA MET A 285 22.62 6.06 11.87
C MET A 285 23.27 6.97 12.92
N ARG A 286 22.48 7.78 13.62
CA ARG A 286 22.93 8.62 14.75
C ARG A 286 23.63 7.80 15.84
N THR A 287 23.06 6.63 16.17
CA THR A 287 23.70 5.70 17.12
C THR A 287 25.01 5.15 16.58
N SER A 288 25.11 4.92 15.27
CA SER A 288 26.34 4.42 14.64
C SER A 288 27.46 5.47 14.68
N PHE A 289 27.17 6.72 14.36
CA PHE A 289 28.15 7.82 14.38
C PHE A 289 28.73 8.06 15.78
N THR A 290 27.93 7.90 16.83
CA THR A 290 28.36 8.10 18.22
C THR A 290 29.10 6.91 18.85
N LYS A 291 29.23 5.76 18.16
CA LYS A 291 29.90 4.56 18.71
C LYS A 291 31.39 4.72 18.99
N SER A 292 32.07 5.65 18.33
CA SER A 292 33.49 5.93 18.54
C SER A 292 33.79 6.61 19.89
N GLY A 293 32.76 6.98 20.66
CA GLY A 293 32.88 7.61 21.97
C GLY A 293 33.02 9.14 21.93
N GLY A 294 33.09 9.73 20.74
CA GLY A 294 32.91 11.17 20.52
C GLY A 294 31.43 11.54 20.36
N GLY A 295 31.10 12.81 20.58
CA GLY A 295 29.82 13.38 20.11
C GLY A 295 29.78 13.44 18.58
N LEU A 296 28.62 13.78 18.02
CA LEU A 296 28.50 14.02 16.58
C LEU A 296 29.42 15.17 16.16
N SER A 297 30.11 15.00 15.05
CA SER A 297 30.73 16.12 14.33
C SER A 297 29.66 17.05 13.78
N SER A 298 30.01 18.31 13.53
CA SER A 298 29.09 19.27 12.91
C SER A 298 28.58 18.78 11.55
N SER A 299 29.40 18.04 10.79
CA SER A 299 29.01 17.45 9.51
C SER A 299 27.95 16.36 9.67
N GLU A 300 28.13 15.46 10.64
CA GLU A 300 27.18 14.38 10.95
C GLU A 300 25.86 14.97 11.47
N GLU A 301 25.93 15.99 12.33
CA GLU A 301 24.75 16.69 12.86
C GLU A 301 23.94 17.34 11.73
N ILE A 302 24.58 18.15 10.88
CA ILE A 302 23.93 18.78 9.71
C ILE A 302 23.31 17.73 8.78
N PHE A 303 24.02 16.63 8.52
CA PHE A 303 23.50 15.55 7.67
C PHE A 303 22.27 14.88 8.28
N LEU A 304 22.32 14.52 9.56
CA LEU A 304 21.20 13.87 10.24
C LEU A 304 19.99 14.79 10.31
N ASP A 305 20.17 16.07 10.65
CA ASP A 305 19.09 17.06 10.69
C ASP A 305 18.45 17.26 9.31
N ALA A 306 19.26 17.34 8.26
CA ALA A 306 18.78 17.44 6.89
C ALA A 306 18.04 16.16 6.45
N ALA A 307 18.49 14.97 6.87
CA ALA A 307 17.81 13.71 6.59
C ALA A 307 16.48 13.58 7.36
N GLU A 308 16.41 14.05 8.62
CA GLU A 308 15.16 14.11 9.38
C GLU A 308 14.16 15.09 8.75
N ALA A 309 14.64 16.28 8.35
CA ALA A 309 13.84 17.25 7.63
C ALA A 309 13.31 16.67 6.31
N LEU A 310 14.17 15.99 5.54
CA LEU A 310 13.76 15.33 4.30
C LEU A 310 12.63 14.33 4.53
N ALA A 311 12.77 13.46 5.53
CA ALA A 311 11.76 12.45 5.85
C ALA A 311 10.41 13.06 6.21
N ILE A 312 10.42 14.09 7.08
CA ILE A 312 9.21 14.79 7.52
C ILE A 312 8.56 15.54 6.35
N THR A 313 9.33 16.26 5.55
CA THR A 313 8.82 17.03 4.41
C THR A 313 8.25 16.10 3.32
N GLN A 314 8.84 14.93 3.08
CA GLN A 314 8.29 13.93 2.17
C GLN A 314 6.93 13.40 2.67
N GLY A 315 6.82 13.06 3.95
CA GLY A 315 5.55 12.63 4.55
C GLY A 315 4.46 13.71 4.48
N MET A 316 4.83 14.98 4.72
CA MET A 316 3.91 16.11 4.58
C MET A 316 3.44 16.29 3.14
N LYS A 317 4.35 16.22 2.17
CA LYS A 317 4.00 16.28 0.74
C LYS A 317 3.00 15.19 0.37
N GLN A 318 3.25 13.93 0.76
CA GLN A 318 2.33 12.82 0.49
C GLN A 318 0.95 13.04 1.12
N THR A 319 0.90 13.61 2.33
CA THR A 319 -0.36 13.96 3.00
C THR A 319 -1.12 15.05 2.25
N ILE A 320 -0.44 16.14 1.86
CA ILE A 320 -1.02 17.25 1.08
C ILE A 320 -1.56 16.76 -0.26
N GLN A 321 -0.86 15.85 -0.94
CA GLN A 321 -1.36 15.25 -2.17
C GLN A 321 -2.69 14.51 -1.97
N GLY A 322 -2.85 13.80 -0.84
CA GLY A 322 -4.11 13.18 -0.46
C GLY A 322 -5.24 14.20 -0.23
N GLU A 323 -4.94 15.30 0.46
CA GLU A 323 -5.91 16.39 0.70
C GLU A 323 -6.31 17.11 -0.60
N ILE A 324 -5.36 17.37 -1.50
CA ILE A 324 -5.62 17.98 -2.82
C ILE A 324 -6.54 17.07 -3.65
N ARG A 325 -6.32 15.76 -3.64
CA ARG A 325 -7.21 14.81 -4.33
C ARG A 325 -8.62 14.83 -3.75
N ALA A 326 -8.75 14.80 -2.41
CA ALA A 326 -10.05 14.89 -1.76
C ALA A 326 -10.77 16.22 -2.07
N LEU A 327 -10.04 17.33 -2.12
CA LEU A 327 -10.58 18.62 -2.52
C LEU A 327 -11.05 18.61 -3.98
N LYS A 328 -10.26 18.01 -4.87
CA LYS A 328 -10.63 17.85 -6.27
C LYS A 328 -11.92 17.05 -6.43
N ASP A 329 -12.08 15.93 -5.72
CA ASP A 329 -13.30 15.12 -5.77
C ASP A 329 -14.54 15.91 -5.32
N VAL A 330 -14.39 16.82 -4.35
CA VAL A 330 -15.48 17.72 -3.91
C VAL A 330 -15.83 18.71 -5.02
N PHE A 331 -14.83 19.34 -5.65
CA PHE A 331 -15.04 20.30 -6.74
C PHE A 331 -15.62 19.64 -7.99
N ASP A 332 -15.13 18.47 -8.39
CA ASP A 332 -15.67 17.72 -9.52
C ASP A 332 -17.18 17.45 -9.30
N LYS A 333 -17.58 17.08 -8.08
CA LYS A 333 -18.99 16.90 -7.72
C LYS A 333 -19.80 18.20 -7.68
N GLU A 334 -19.20 19.30 -7.22
CA GLU A 334 -19.85 20.61 -7.21
C GLU A 334 -20.14 21.09 -8.64
N ILE A 335 -19.18 20.90 -9.55
CA ILE A 335 -19.33 21.17 -10.98
C ILE A 335 -20.43 20.28 -11.58
N GLU A 336 -20.42 18.97 -11.32
CA GLU A 336 -21.48 18.06 -11.80
C GLU A 336 -22.87 18.50 -11.32
N ASN A 337 -23.01 18.90 -10.05
CA ASN A 337 -24.28 19.38 -9.50
C ASN A 337 -24.71 20.71 -10.13
N ALA A 338 -23.77 21.62 -10.42
CA ALA A 338 -24.06 22.89 -11.08
C ALA A 338 -24.56 22.68 -12.52
N GLU A 339 -23.90 21.78 -13.27
CA GLU A 339 -24.32 21.39 -14.61
C GLU A 339 -25.71 20.73 -14.61
N GLU A 340 -25.97 19.86 -13.64
CA GLU A 340 -27.29 19.26 -13.41
C GLU A 340 -28.36 20.31 -13.09
N LEU A 341 -28.07 21.21 -12.14
CA LEU A 341 -28.99 22.28 -11.77
C LEU A 341 -29.34 23.18 -12.96
N TRP A 342 -28.37 23.55 -13.80
CA TRP A 342 -28.62 24.35 -14.98
C TRP A 342 -29.48 23.63 -16.01
N ARG A 343 -29.19 22.35 -16.26
CA ARG A 343 -29.97 21.51 -17.17
C ARG A 343 -31.42 21.39 -16.71
N ASP A 344 -31.64 21.14 -15.43
CA ASP A 344 -32.97 20.98 -14.85
C ASP A 344 -33.72 22.32 -14.85
N THR A 345 -33.04 23.42 -14.51
CA THR A 345 -33.59 24.79 -14.60
C THR A 345 -34.07 25.13 -16.02
N LEU A 346 -33.27 24.82 -17.04
CA LEU A 346 -33.67 25.02 -18.43
C LEU A 346 -34.85 24.12 -18.84
N SER A 347 -34.88 22.88 -18.35
CA SER A 347 -36.00 21.96 -18.62
C SER A 347 -37.31 22.49 -18.05
N ASP A 348 -37.31 22.86 -16.77
CA ASP A 348 -38.48 23.39 -16.08
C ASP A 348 -38.97 24.69 -16.72
N ALA A 349 -38.03 25.58 -17.09
CA ALA A 349 -38.36 26.84 -17.74
C ALA A 349 -38.98 26.65 -19.13
N ARG A 350 -38.55 25.63 -19.89
CA ARG A 350 -39.15 25.25 -21.18
C ARG A 350 -40.54 24.65 -21.03
N ASP A 351 -40.75 23.84 -20.00
CA ASP A 351 -42.05 23.24 -19.73
C ASP A 351 -43.08 24.30 -19.31
N ILE A 352 -42.70 25.17 -18.36
CA ILE A 352 -43.54 26.29 -17.91
C ILE A 352 -43.76 27.31 -19.04
N GLY A 353 -42.69 27.65 -19.75
CA GLY A 353 -42.65 28.63 -20.83
C GLY A 353 -42.94 28.04 -22.22
N SER A 354 -43.69 26.94 -22.33
CA SER A 354 -43.85 26.16 -23.56
C SER A 354 -44.40 26.92 -24.79
N ASN A 355 -44.97 28.12 -24.60
CA ASN A 355 -45.44 29.00 -25.67
C ASN A 355 -44.50 30.19 -25.98
N LEU A 356 -43.38 30.29 -25.28
CA LEU A 356 -42.37 31.33 -25.44
C LEU A 356 -41.25 30.90 -26.39
N TYR A 357 -40.61 31.86 -27.05
CA TYR A 357 -39.36 31.59 -27.76
C TYR A 357 -38.21 31.35 -26.77
N GLU A 358 -37.20 30.55 -27.14
CA GLU A 358 -36.01 30.28 -26.30
C GLU A 358 -35.37 31.57 -25.76
N SER A 359 -35.28 32.63 -26.56
CA SER A 359 -34.74 33.92 -26.11
C SER A 359 -35.55 34.57 -25.00
N GLU A 360 -36.87 34.39 -25.00
CA GLU A 360 -37.77 34.91 -23.95
C GLU A 360 -37.65 34.08 -22.66
N ILE A 361 -37.48 32.77 -22.79
CA ILE A 361 -37.18 31.86 -21.67
C ILE A 361 -35.86 32.26 -21.01
N HIS A 362 -34.79 32.41 -21.80
CA HIS A 362 -33.49 32.86 -21.30
C HIS A 362 -33.55 34.26 -20.68
N ALA A 363 -34.32 35.19 -21.26
CA ALA A 363 -34.49 36.52 -20.69
C ALA A 363 -35.26 36.50 -19.35
N ALA A 364 -36.28 35.65 -19.22
CA ALA A 364 -37.02 35.46 -17.97
C ALA A 364 -36.14 34.84 -16.88
N LEU A 365 -35.35 33.83 -17.24
CA LEU A 365 -34.35 33.23 -16.34
C LEU A 365 -33.30 34.26 -15.90
N ALA A 366 -32.77 35.05 -16.84
CA ALA A 366 -31.84 36.13 -16.53
C ALA A 366 -32.46 37.22 -15.64
N TRP A 367 -33.73 37.56 -15.84
CA TRP A 367 -34.44 38.48 -14.95
C TRP A 367 -34.58 37.95 -13.53
N GLY A 368 -34.69 36.62 -13.39
CA GLY A 368 -34.70 35.91 -12.12
C GLY A 368 -33.32 35.63 -11.51
N GLY A 369 -32.21 35.97 -12.19
CA GLY A 369 -30.85 35.66 -11.74
C GLY A 369 -30.49 34.17 -11.80
N ALA A 370 -31.14 33.40 -12.68
CA ALA A 370 -30.87 31.99 -12.90
C ALA A 370 -30.21 31.81 -14.27
N THR A 371 -28.95 32.21 -14.40
CA THR A 371 -28.22 32.17 -15.67
C THR A 371 -27.13 31.09 -15.69
N GLU A 372 -26.78 30.60 -16.88
CA GLU A 372 -25.64 29.68 -17.04
C GLU A 372 -24.33 30.23 -16.47
N PRO A 373 -23.98 31.53 -16.69
CA PRO A 373 -22.81 32.11 -16.04
C PRO A 373 -22.82 31.99 -14.52
N GLU A 374 -23.92 32.37 -13.86
CA GLU A 374 -24.02 32.37 -12.40
C GLU A 374 -24.08 30.97 -11.81
N ILE A 375 -24.73 30.02 -12.49
CA ILE A 375 -24.90 28.65 -11.97
C ILE A 375 -23.67 27.79 -12.25
N VAL A 376 -23.16 27.82 -13.48
CA VAL A 376 -22.12 26.87 -13.95
C VAL A 376 -20.75 27.56 -14.05
N ILE A 377 -20.66 28.65 -14.81
CA ILE A 377 -19.35 29.21 -15.18
C ILE A 377 -18.61 29.76 -13.96
N ASP A 378 -19.29 30.53 -13.11
CA ASP A 378 -18.68 31.10 -11.90
C ASP A 378 -18.26 30.00 -10.92
N THR A 379 -19.12 28.98 -10.73
CA THR A 379 -18.82 27.80 -9.90
C THR A 379 -17.56 27.06 -10.38
N VAL A 380 -17.47 26.80 -11.69
CA VAL A 380 -16.30 26.14 -12.30
C VAL A 380 -15.04 27.00 -12.09
N GLN A 381 -15.11 28.31 -12.33
CA GLN A 381 -13.99 29.22 -12.17
C GLN A 381 -13.47 29.28 -10.72
N ASP A 382 -14.38 29.33 -9.74
CA ASP A 382 -14.02 29.36 -8.33
C ASP A 382 -13.39 28.04 -7.86
N CYS A 383 -13.91 26.91 -8.32
CA CYS A 383 -13.32 25.59 -8.10
C CYS A 383 -11.92 25.47 -8.70
N GLU A 384 -11.75 25.83 -9.98
CA GLU A 384 -10.46 25.78 -10.68
C GLU A 384 -9.41 26.67 -10.01
N LYS A 385 -9.80 27.91 -9.65
CA LYS A 385 -8.92 28.84 -8.94
C LYS A 385 -8.46 28.28 -7.60
N SER A 386 -9.39 27.73 -6.82
CA SER A 386 -9.08 27.13 -5.52
C SER A 386 -8.13 25.93 -5.64
N LEU A 387 -8.33 25.08 -6.67
CA LEU A 387 -7.44 23.96 -6.93
C LEU A 387 -6.03 24.41 -7.32
N VAL A 388 -5.90 25.46 -8.14
CA VAL A 388 -4.60 26.07 -8.49
C VAL A 388 -3.86 26.57 -7.26
N GLU A 389 -4.55 27.24 -6.33
CA GLU A 389 -3.96 27.69 -5.06
C GLU A 389 -3.49 26.52 -4.20
N ALA A 390 -4.27 25.44 -4.11
CA ALA A 390 -3.88 24.24 -3.38
C ALA A 390 -2.66 23.53 -4.00
N THR A 391 -2.61 23.39 -5.32
CA THR A 391 -1.45 22.81 -6.03
C THR A 391 -0.18 23.65 -5.88
N LYS A 392 -0.30 24.97 -5.69
CA LYS A 392 0.87 25.82 -5.41
C LYS A 392 1.55 25.43 -4.09
N ILE A 393 0.80 25.03 -3.07
CA ILE A 393 1.37 24.54 -1.81
C ILE A 393 2.21 23.29 -2.06
N GLU A 394 1.72 22.35 -2.87
CA GLU A 394 2.49 21.16 -3.25
C GLU A 394 3.82 21.52 -3.94
N GLN A 395 3.80 22.51 -4.84
CA GLN A 395 5.02 23.00 -5.52
C GLN A 395 6.03 23.64 -4.56
N GLU A 396 5.56 24.31 -3.51
CA GLU A 396 6.43 24.86 -2.46
C GLU A 396 7.15 23.75 -1.69
N TYR A 397 6.47 22.64 -1.41
CA TYR A 397 7.09 21.43 -0.82
C TYR A 397 8.11 20.80 -1.77
N ASP A 398 7.82 20.71 -3.07
CA ASP A 398 8.77 20.20 -4.06
C ASP A 398 10.06 21.04 -4.07
N LYS A 399 9.93 22.37 -4.05
CA LYS A 399 11.09 23.27 -3.98
C LYS A 399 11.87 23.11 -2.68
N LEU A 400 11.19 22.95 -1.55
CA LEU A 400 11.85 22.72 -0.26
C LEU A 400 12.61 21.38 -0.25
N LEU A 401 12.03 20.32 -0.81
CA LEU A 401 12.67 19.02 -0.95
C LEU A 401 13.92 19.10 -1.83
N GLU A 402 13.89 19.85 -2.93
CA GLU A 402 15.07 20.08 -3.76
C GLU A 402 16.19 20.78 -2.95
N GLN A 403 15.86 21.82 -2.19
CA GLN A 403 16.83 22.53 -1.36
C GLN A 403 17.45 21.63 -0.29
N ILE A 404 16.65 20.82 0.39
CA ILE A 404 17.15 19.85 1.39
C ILE A 404 18.08 18.82 0.73
N ASN A 405 17.69 18.29 -0.44
CA ASN A 405 18.52 17.34 -1.16
C ASN A 405 19.86 17.94 -1.60
N GLU A 406 19.88 19.19 -2.07
CA GLU A 406 21.13 19.87 -2.42
C GLU A 406 22.01 20.13 -1.19
N ALA A 407 21.42 20.46 -0.04
CA ALA A 407 22.17 20.57 1.22
C ALA A 407 22.83 19.24 1.61
N ILE A 408 22.09 18.13 1.55
CA ILE A 408 22.62 16.78 1.82
C ILE A 408 23.77 16.45 0.85
N LYS A 409 23.58 16.65 -0.45
CA LYS A 409 24.62 16.38 -1.47
C LYS A 409 25.87 17.22 -1.22
N SER A 410 25.70 18.51 -0.90
CA SER A 410 26.81 19.41 -0.59
C SER A 410 27.61 18.94 0.63
N GLN A 411 26.90 18.49 1.67
CA GLN A 411 27.52 17.97 2.89
C GLN A 411 28.35 16.71 2.60
N LEU A 412 27.78 15.74 1.86
CA LEU A 412 28.49 14.51 1.47
C LEU A 412 29.69 14.76 0.56
N LYS A 413 29.62 15.79 -0.30
CA LYS A 413 30.74 16.15 -1.19
C LYS A 413 31.89 16.78 -0.41
N THR A 414 31.57 17.60 0.59
CA THR A 414 32.56 18.33 1.39
C THR A 414 33.23 17.42 2.41
N ASP A 415 32.49 16.45 2.95
CA ASP A 415 32.97 15.52 3.96
C ASP A 415 33.10 14.09 3.41
N GLN A 416 34.30 13.78 2.87
CA GLN A 416 34.60 12.47 2.31
C GLN A 416 34.63 11.35 3.37
N GLU A 417 34.85 11.68 4.65
CA GLU A 417 34.81 10.69 5.73
C GLU A 417 33.38 10.32 6.03
N LEU A 418 32.49 11.30 6.17
CA LEU A 418 31.03 11.09 6.30
C LEU A 418 30.49 10.29 5.12
N ALA A 419 30.87 10.62 3.88
CA ALA A 419 30.45 9.88 2.70
C ALA A 419 30.90 8.40 2.73
N LYS A 420 32.12 8.13 3.20
CA LYS A 420 32.63 6.76 3.38
C LYS A 420 31.88 6.02 4.49
N GLN A 421 31.63 6.68 5.62
CA GLN A 421 30.87 6.10 6.72
C GLN A 421 29.47 5.70 6.25
N ILE A 422 28.78 6.58 5.54
CA ILE A 422 27.45 6.30 4.96
C ILE A 422 27.53 5.17 3.95
N GLY A 423 28.48 5.21 3.01
CA GLY A 423 28.69 4.12 2.05
C GLY A 423 28.92 2.76 2.71
N SER A 424 29.65 2.71 3.83
CA SER A 424 29.92 1.48 4.58
C SER A 424 28.72 0.92 5.36
N MET A 425 27.66 1.72 5.57
CA MET A 425 26.43 1.25 6.21
C MET A 425 25.46 0.57 5.22
N TYR A 426 25.62 0.81 3.92
CA TYR A 426 24.73 0.30 2.87
C TYR A 426 25.40 -0.72 1.92
N GLY A 427 26.71 -0.95 2.04
CA GLY A 427 27.45 -2.04 1.37
C GLY A 427 27.57 -3.27 2.27
#